data_AF-A0AAU3LP66-F1
#
_entry.id   AF-A0AAU3LP66-F1
#
_cell.length_a   1.000
_cell.length_b   1.000
_cell.length_c   1.000
_cell.angle_alpha   90.00
_cell.angle_beta   90.00
_cell.angle_gamma   90.00
#
_symmetry.space_group_name_H-M   'P 1'
#
loop_
_entity.id
_entity.type
_entity.pdbx_description
1 polymer ?
#
loop_
_entity_poly.entity_id
_entity_poly.type
_entity_poly.pdbx_seq_one_letter_code
_entity_poly.pdbx_strand_id
1 'polypeptide(L)'
;MFLLQVVVAVPLIAATIVVLVVQSQHNATAEARDRSLSVAVAFRDAPGTAAAMQSAHPTRVLQPSSEKMREDAHVGYVVAFDPKGIRWSHPDPSRIGGHVTGAPLPAHAFRP
;
A
#
# COMPACT_ATOMS: atom_id res chain seq x y z
N MET A 1 -27.95 -19.55 -41.41
CA MET A 1 -27.21 -18.28 -41.24
C MET A 1 -27.16 -17.83 -39.78
N PHE A 2 -28.31 -17.72 -39.08
CA PHE A 2 -28.36 -17.26 -37.68
C PHE A 2 -27.58 -18.13 -36.68
N LEU A 3 -27.69 -19.47 -36.78
CA LEU A 3 -26.97 -20.40 -35.89
C LEU A 3 -25.44 -20.24 -35.96
N LEU A 4 -24.91 -20.08 -37.18
CA LEU A 4 -23.49 -19.86 -37.39
C LEU A 4 -23.01 -18.55 -36.74
N GLN A 5 -23.82 -17.50 -36.83
CA GLN A 5 -23.53 -16.22 -36.21
C GLN A 5 -23.52 -16.32 -34.67
N VAL A 6 -24.44 -17.07 -34.07
CA VAL A 6 -24.46 -17.31 -32.62
C VAL A 6 -23.22 -18.10 -32.17
N VAL A 7 -22.87 -19.16 -32.89
CA VAL A 7 -21.70 -20.00 -32.58
C VAL A 7 -20.39 -19.21 -32.64
N VAL A 8 -20.30 -18.19 -33.49
CA VAL A 8 -19.11 -17.31 -33.55
C VAL A 8 -19.19 -16.17 -32.53
N ALA A 9 -20.35 -15.55 -32.35
CA ALA A 9 -20.50 -14.40 -31.46
C ALA A 9 -20.33 -14.75 -29.98
N VAL A 10 -20.92 -15.86 -29.52
CA VAL A 10 -20.87 -16.28 -28.11
C VAL A 10 -19.44 -16.49 -27.59
N PRO A 11 -18.54 -17.24 -28.25
CA PRO A 11 -17.18 -17.42 -27.76
C PRO A 11 -16.36 -16.13 -27.79
N LEU A 12 -16.59 -15.24 -28.76
CA LEU A 12 -15.94 -13.93 -28.78
C LEU A 12 -16.35 -13.09 -27.57
N ILE A 13 -17.65 -13.02 -27.27
CA ILE A 13 -18.18 -12.33 -26.09
C ILE A 13 -17.61 -12.94 -24.80
N ALA A 14 -17.61 -14.27 -24.69
CA ALA A 14 -17.06 -14.97 -23.53
C ALA A 14 -15.56 -14.68 -23.34
N ALA A 15 -14.76 -14.68 -24.43
CA ALA A 15 -13.35 -14.34 -24.39
C ALA A 15 -13.12 -12.89 -23.92
N THR A 16 -13.92 -11.94 -24.40
CA THR A 16 -13.84 -10.54 -23.93
C THR A 16 -14.15 -10.41 -22.44
N ILE A 17 -15.17 -11.10 -21.94
CA ILE A 17 -15.51 -11.09 -20.50
C ILE A 17 -14.36 -11.67 -19.68
N VAL A 18 -13.77 -12.79 -20.11
CA VAL A 18 -12.63 -13.41 -19.42
C VAL A 18 -11.43 -12.46 -19.37
N VAL A 19 -11.07 -11.86 -20.50
CA VAL A 19 -9.98 -10.87 -20.57
C VAL A 19 -10.25 -9.70 -19.63
N LEU A 20 -11.48 -9.17 -19.63
CA LEU A 20 -11.86 -8.04 -18.79
C LEU A 20 -11.74 -8.37 -17.29
N VAL A 21 -12.18 -9.55 -16.86
CA VAL A 21 -12.07 -9.99 -15.47
C VAL A 21 -10.61 -10.14 -15.05
N VAL A 22 -9.77 -10.76 -15.89
CA VAL A 22 -8.33 -10.90 -15.62
C VAL A 22 -7.66 -9.53 -15.54
N GLN A 23 -7.97 -8.63 -16.47
CA GLN A 23 -7.40 -7.28 -16.51
C GLN A 23 -7.82 -6.45 -15.28
N SER A 24 -9.09 -6.55 -14.88
CA SER A 24 -9.61 -5.86 -13.69
C SER A 24 -8.84 -6.23 -12.42
N GLN A 25 -8.47 -7.51 -12.26
CA GLN A 25 -7.73 -7.96 -11.08
C GLN A 25 -6.29 -7.45 -11.07
N HIS A 26 -5.62 -7.45 -12.23
CA HIS A 26 -4.26 -6.93 -12.34
C HIS A 26 -4.21 -5.41 -12.13
N ASN A 27 -5.14 -4.68 -12.74
CA ASN A 27 -5.20 -3.22 -12.65
C ASN A 27 -5.45 -2.76 -11.20
N ALA A 28 -6.39 -3.39 -10.50
CA ALA A 28 -6.69 -3.05 -9.10
C ALA A 28 -5.47 -3.26 -8.17
N THR A 29 -4.69 -4.32 -8.41
CA THR A 29 -3.51 -4.61 -7.58
C THR A 29 -2.36 -3.66 -7.88
N ALA A 30 -2.12 -3.35 -9.16
CA ALA A 30 -1.09 -2.40 -9.57
C ALA A 30 -1.40 -0.98 -9.06
N GLU A 31 -2.65 -0.54 -9.20
CA GLU A 31 -3.09 0.77 -8.71
C GLU A 31 -2.97 0.88 -7.19
N ALA A 32 -3.38 -0.16 -6.45
CA ALA A 32 -3.21 -0.20 -4.99
C ALA A 32 -1.72 -0.13 -4.58
N ARG A 33 -0.83 -0.78 -5.35
CA ARG A 33 0.61 -0.74 -5.11
C ARG A 33 1.18 0.67 -5.34
N ASP A 34 0.86 1.28 -6.47
CA ASP A 34 1.33 2.63 -6.81
C ASP A 34 0.83 3.66 -5.81
N ARG A 35 -0.43 3.56 -5.38
CA ARG A 35 -0.99 4.41 -4.33
C ARG A 35 -0.31 4.20 -2.98
N SER A 36 0.01 2.95 -2.62
CA SER A 36 0.73 2.68 -1.37
C SER A 36 2.15 3.24 -1.39
N LEU A 37 2.83 3.12 -2.53
CA LEU A 37 4.18 3.65 -2.72
C LEU A 37 4.20 5.18 -2.69
N SER A 38 3.24 5.84 -3.35
CA SER A 38 3.17 7.30 -3.37
C SER A 38 2.95 7.87 -1.97
N VAL A 39 2.09 7.24 -1.16
CA VAL A 39 1.87 7.61 0.25
C VAL A 39 3.13 7.39 1.08
N ALA A 40 3.85 6.27 0.89
CA ALA A 40 5.08 6.00 1.61
C ALA A 40 6.19 7.02 1.28
N VAL A 41 6.34 7.38 0.00
CA VAL A 41 7.29 8.41 -0.46
C VAL A 41 6.90 9.78 0.08
N ALA A 42 5.62 10.15 0.01
CA ALA A 42 5.12 11.41 0.56
C ALA A 42 5.35 11.52 2.07
N PHE A 43 5.12 10.43 2.82
CA PHE A 43 5.37 10.39 4.26
C PHE A 43 6.86 10.50 4.59
N ARG A 44 7.73 9.81 3.83
CA ARG A 44 9.19 9.89 3.95
C ARG A 44 9.69 11.32 3.76
N ASP A 45 9.18 12.00 2.74
CA ASP A 45 9.63 13.34 2.34
C ASP A 45 8.92 14.46 3.11
N ALA A 46 7.95 14.13 3.98
CA ALA A 46 7.24 15.10 4.79
C ALA A 46 8.18 15.83 5.78
N PRO A 47 7.99 17.14 5.98
CA PRO A 47 8.81 17.92 6.89
C PRO A 47 8.82 17.32 8.31
N GLY A 48 10.03 17.13 8.85
CA GLY A 48 10.20 16.63 10.21
C GLY A 48 10.11 15.10 10.36
N THR A 49 9.75 14.32 9.33
CA THR A 49 9.73 12.85 9.43
C THR A 49 11.10 12.29 9.81
N ALA A 50 12.16 12.68 9.10
CA ALA A 50 13.52 12.22 9.40
C ALA A 50 14.00 12.63 10.80
N ALA A 51 13.71 13.88 11.21
CA ALA A 51 14.05 14.37 12.54
C ALA A 51 13.28 13.63 13.64
N ALA A 52 12.00 13.32 13.41
CA ALA A 52 11.16 12.56 14.32
C ALA A 52 11.69 11.13 14.53
N MET A 53 12.14 10.47 13.45
CA MET A 53 12.77 9.13 13.52
C MET A 53 14.07 9.11 14.34
N GLN A 54 14.79 10.23 14.41
CA GLN A 54 16.03 10.37 15.19
C GLN A 54 15.80 10.91 16.61
N SER A 55 14.56 11.28 16.95
CA SER A 55 14.24 11.85 18.25
C SER A 55 14.28 10.80 19.37
N ALA A 56 14.42 11.26 20.63
CA ALA A 56 14.36 10.38 21.80
C ALA A 56 12.99 9.68 21.98
N HIS A 57 11.92 10.25 21.40
CA HIS A 57 10.56 9.72 21.50
C HIS A 57 9.86 9.72 20.12
N PRO A 58 10.28 8.86 19.18
CA PRO A 58 9.79 8.88 17.80
C PRO A 58 8.28 8.68 17.72
N THR A 59 7.73 7.76 18.53
CA THR A 59 6.28 7.52 18.63
C THR A 59 5.48 8.78 18.90
N ARG A 60 5.95 9.69 19.76
CA ARG A 60 5.19 10.90 20.14
C ARG A 60 4.96 11.82 18.94
N VAL A 61 5.90 11.85 18.00
CA VAL A 61 5.87 12.73 16.83
C VAL A 61 5.30 12.00 15.61
N LEU A 62 5.69 10.74 15.41
CA LEU A 62 5.30 9.96 14.24
C LEU A 62 3.87 9.42 14.35
N GLN A 63 3.37 9.07 15.54
CA GLN A 63 2.02 8.51 15.67
C GLN A 63 0.93 9.47 15.13
N PRO A 64 0.87 10.76 15.54
CA PRO A 64 -0.16 11.65 15.03
C PRO A 64 -0.01 11.95 13.53
N SER A 65 1.23 12.08 13.06
CA SER A 65 1.52 12.34 11.63
C SER A 65 1.13 11.16 10.74
N SER A 66 1.43 9.93 11.18
CA SER A 66 1.05 8.71 10.49
C SER A 66 -0.46 8.53 10.41
N GLU A 67 -1.19 8.78 11.50
CA GLU A 67 -2.66 8.71 11.49
C GLU A 67 -3.28 9.76 10.59
N LYS A 68 -2.75 11.00 10.63
CA LYS A 68 -3.20 12.06 9.73
C LYS A 68 -2.99 11.68 8.26
N MET A 69 -1.80 11.17 7.92
CA MET A 69 -1.50 10.71 6.57
C MET A 69 -2.40 9.54 6.15
N ARG A 70 -2.69 8.61 7.07
CA ARG A 70 -3.59 7.47 6.83
C ARG A 70 -4.99 7.95 6.43
N GLU A 71 -5.52 8.91 7.18
CA GLU A 71 -6.84 9.50 6.94
C GLU A 71 -6.87 10.31 5.66
N ASP A 72 -5.90 11.22 5.46
CA ASP A 72 -5.82 12.10 4.29
C ASP A 72 -5.61 11.29 2.98
N ALA A 73 -4.85 10.19 3.02
CA ALA A 73 -4.61 9.35 1.85
C ALA A 73 -5.66 8.24 1.63
N HIS A 74 -6.57 8.05 2.59
CA HIS A 74 -7.55 6.96 2.63
C HIS A 74 -6.92 5.57 2.47
N VAL A 75 -5.81 5.32 3.18
CA VAL A 75 -5.14 4.00 3.19
C VAL A 75 -5.42 3.25 4.49
N GLY A 76 -5.26 1.92 4.47
CA GLY A 76 -5.53 1.09 5.65
C GLY A 76 -4.55 1.33 6.80
N TYR A 77 -3.29 1.66 6.51
CA TYR A 77 -2.25 1.85 7.52
C TYR A 77 -1.09 2.70 7.00
N VAL A 78 -0.50 3.50 7.89
CA VAL A 78 0.80 4.16 7.71
C VAL A 78 1.64 3.85 8.95
N VAL A 79 2.67 3.04 8.79
CA VAL A 79 3.45 2.47 9.92
C VAL A 79 4.92 2.86 9.75
N ALA A 80 5.41 3.70 10.64
CA ALA A 80 6.83 3.96 10.82
C ALA A 80 7.40 2.98 11.85
N PHE A 81 8.59 2.46 11.59
CA PHE A 81 9.26 1.49 12.46
C PHE A 81 10.78 1.69 12.41
N ASP A 82 11.47 1.22 13.45
CA ASP A 82 12.92 1.29 13.53
C ASP A 82 13.60 0.29 12.56
N PRO A 83 14.92 0.42 12.29
CA PRO A 83 15.63 -0.54 11.42
C PRO A 83 15.61 -1.99 11.93
N LYS A 84 15.28 -2.21 13.20
CA LYS A 84 15.11 -3.53 13.80
C LYS A 84 13.68 -4.04 13.65
N GLY A 85 12.75 -3.31 13.03
CA GLY A 85 11.36 -3.72 12.83
C GLY A 85 10.40 -3.37 13.98
N ILE A 86 10.79 -2.56 14.95
CA ILE A 86 9.92 -2.14 16.07
C ILE A 86 9.04 -0.96 15.64
N ARG A 87 7.71 -1.13 15.73
CA ARG A 87 6.74 -0.12 15.31
C ARG A 87 6.79 1.12 16.22
N TRP A 88 7.02 2.28 15.60
CA TRP A 88 6.86 3.60 16.25
C TRP A 88 5.45 4.16 16.09
N SER A 89 4.78 3.85 14.98
CA SER A 89 3.38 4.22 14.76
C SER A 89 2.52 3.03 14.35
N HIS A 90 1.24 3.05 14.72
CA HIS A 90 0.26 2.05 14.29
C HIS A 90 -1.18 2.56 14.52
N PRO A 91 -2.15 2.27 13.62
CA PRO A 91 -3.56 2.68 13.83
C PRO A 91 -4.20 2.10 15.08
N ASP A 92 -3.73 0.93 15.47
CA ASP A 92 -4.02 0.31 16.76
C ASP A 92 -2.84 0.54 17.71
N PRO A 93 -2.98 1.42 18.72
CA PRO A 93 -1.89 1.79 19.62
C PRO A 93 -1.34 0.61 20.44
N SER A 94 -2.12 -0.45 20.64
CA SER A 94 -1.67 -1.64 21.39
C SER A 94 -0.54 -2.40 20.68
N ARG A 95 -0.36 -2.16 19.37
CA ARG A 95 0.67 -2.79 18.54
C ARG A 95 1.96 -1.98 18.43
N ILE A 96 1.99 -0.76 18.98
CA ILE A 96 3.19 0.08 19.04
C ILE A 96 4.21 -0.60 19.97
N GLY A 97 5.49 -0.59 19.59
CA GLY A 97 6.55 -1.32 20.30
C GLY A 97 6.61 -2.82 19.95
N GLY A 98 5.60 -3.36 19.26
CA GLY A 98 5.65 -4.71 18.70
C GLY A 98 6.47 -4.77 17.41
N HIS A 99 6.94 -5.96 17.06
CA HIS A 99 7.69 -6.20 15.84
C HIS A 99 6.78 -6.30 14.62
N VAL A 100 7.18 -5.70 13.49
CA VAL A 100 6.48 -5.85 12.21
C VAL A 100 6.46 -7.31 11.78
N THR A 101 5.28 -7.81 11.42
CA THR A 101 5.11 -9.18 10.92
C THR A 101 5.35 -9.18 9.40
N GLY A 102 6.21 -10.10 8.94
CA GLY A 102 6.77 -10.07 7.60
C GLY A 102 8.14 -9.40 7.61
N ALA A 103 9.15 -10.05 7.01
CA ALA A 103 10.51 -9.52 6.98
C ALA A 103 10.48 -8.08 6.44
N PRO A 104 11.11 -7.10 7.12
CA PRO A 104 11.31 -5.78 6.56
C PRO A 104 12.01 -5.98 5.21
N LEU A 105 11.34 -5.62 4.12
CA LEU A 105 11.98 -5.63 2.81
C LEU A 105 13.26 -4.81 2.93
N PRO A 106 14.40 -5.30 2.44
CA PRO A 106 15.66 -4.57 2.55
C PRO A 106 15.47 -3.15 2.03
N ALA A 107 16.04 -2.15 2.69
CA ALA A 107 15.85 -0.74 2.31
C ALA A 107 16.20 -0.43 0.83
N HIS A 108 17.01 -1.28 0.18
CA HIS A 108 17.34 -1.18 -1.24
C HIS A 108 16.27 -1.73 -2.20
N ALA A 109 15.28 -2.47 -1.72
CA ALA A 109 14.19 -3.04 -2.53
C ALA A 109 13.18 -1.98 -3.03
N PHE A 110 13.28 -0.75 -2.54
CA PHE A 110 12.43 0.39 -2.90
C PHE A 110 13.12 1.41 -3.84
N ARG A 111 14.20 1.00 -4.51
CA ARG A 111 14.78 1.82 -5.58
C ARG A 111 13.92 1.70 -6.85
N PRO A 112 13.63 2.82 -7.55
CA PRO A 112 12.95 2.78 -8.85
C PRO A 112 13.81 2.03 -9.89
#